data_AF-A0A239R055-F1
#
_entry.id   AF-A0A239R055-F1
#
_cell.length_a   1.000
_cell.length_b   1.000
_cell.length_c   1.000
_cell.angle_alpha   90.00
_cell.angle_beta   90.00
_cell.angle_gamma   90.00
#
_symmetry.space_group_name_H-M   'P 1'
#
loop_
_entity.id
_entity.type
_entity.pdbx_description
1 polymer ?
#
loop_
_entity_poly.entity_id
_entity_poly.type
_entity_poly.pdbx_seq_one_letter_code
_entity_poly.pdbx_strand_id
1 'polypeptide(L)'
;MIEHPEIYSQAQLMQLIQQVGFLPLLDSGISGYSAEEIVSDDCRYVVFPDGGWDWPLWRWKGPIVTEGDVVYGKFFDKKAGFISREWWPDFYNYRRSQHPQPEEGSIEEAILLTLQEQGCMITRELRAACGFTGPKMRSKFDSFITRLQMGCYIVTEDFVYPTDKHGKEYGWGWSLLTTPELLYGREACQCPRTPEESFRRLVTHLTALLPEATEKQILKLIR
;
A
#
# COMPACT_ATOMS: atom_id res chain seq x y z
N MET A 1 21.84 -13.48 -2.49
CA MET A 1 20.68 -12.95 -3.25
C MET A 1 19.59 -14.01 -3.19
N ILE A 2 18.37 -13.71 -2.73
CA ILE A 2 17.28 -14.66 -2.95
C ILE A 2 17.00 -14.65 -4.45
N GLU A 3 17.17 -15.79 -5.10
CA GLU A 3 16.69 -15.97 -6.47
C GLU A 3 15.17 -16.04 -6.40
N HIS A 4 14.52 -14.92 -6.70
CA HIS A 4 13.10 -14.95 -7.01
C HIS A 4 12.94 -15.46 -8.44
N PRO A 5 12.02 -16.39 -8.71
CA PRO A 5 11.66 -16.70 -10.09
C PRO A 5 11.15 -15.41 -10.75
N GLU A 6 11.60 -15.15 -11.97
CA GLU A 6 11.12 -14.00 -12.73
C GLU A 6 9.59 -14.08 -12.86
N ILE A 7 8.90 -12.99 -12.49
CA ILE A 7 7.43 -12.96 -12.40
C ILE A 7 6.85 -12.40 -13.69
N TYR A 8 5.99 -13.17 -14.34
CA TYR A 8 5.39 -12.83 -15.65
C TYR A 8 3.88 -12.58 -15.55
N SER A 9 3.27 -12.76 -14.38
CA SER A 9 1.83 -12.66 -14.23
C SER A 9 1.39 -12.16 -12.86
N GLN A 10 0.18 -11.60 -12.82
CA GLN A 10 -0.52 -11.21 -11.59
C GLN A 10 -0.58 -12.37 -10.57
N ALA A 11 -0.95 -13.58 -11.01
CA ALA A 11 -1.09 -14.73 -10.12
C ALA A 11 0.23 -15.13 -9.46
N GLN A 12 1.33 -15.11 -10.21
CA GLN A 12 2.66 -15.35 -9.66
C GLN A 12 3.07 -14.24 -8.66
N LEU A 13 2.75 -12.98 -8.95
CA LEU A 13 3.02 -11.88 -8.02
C LEU A 13 2.21 -12.02 -6.72
N MET A 14 0.94 -12.42 -6.80
CA MET A 14 0.11 -12.70 -5.63
C MET A 14 0.70 -13.83 -4.78
N GLN A 15 1.15 -14.92 -5.40
CA GLN A 15 1.82 -16.02 -4.70
C GLN A 15 3.09 -15.56 -4.00
N LEU A 16 3.91 -14.75 -4.69
CA LEU A 16 5.11 -14.18 -4.10
C LEU A 16 4.79 -13.33 -2.87
N ILE A 17 3.78 -12.44 -2.95
CA ILE A 17 3.37 -11.60 -1.82
C ILE A 17 3.00 -12.46 -0.59
N GLN A 18 2.28 -13.57 -0.79
CA GLN A 18 1.95 -14.49 0.31
C GLN A 18 3.19 -15.18 0.88
N GLN A 19 4.17 -15.54 0.04
CA GLN A 19 5.41 -16.17 0.49
C GLN A 19 6.31 -15.22 1.29
N VAL A 20 6.47 -13.98 0.83
CA VAL A 20 7.42 -13.01 1.42
C VAL A 20 6.80 -12.16 2.52
N GLY A 21 5.47 -12.03 2.53
CA GLY A 21 4.70 -11.28 3.51
C GLY A 21 4.68 -9.76 3.28
N PHE A 22 5.77 -9.17 2.77
CA PHE A 22 5.92 -7.72 2.56
C PHE A 22 6.61 -7.44 1.23
N LEU A 23 5.95 -6.75 0.30
CA LEU A 23 6.55 -6.45 -1.00
C LEU A 23 6.31 -4.98 -1.39
N PRO A 24 7.34 -4.12 -1.35
CA PRO A 24 7.28 -2.78 -1.94
C PRO A 24 6.93 -2.87 -3.42
N LEU A 25 6.08 -1.95 -3.92
CA LEU A 25 5.73 -1.91 -5.34
C LEU A 25 6.92 -1.44 -6.19
N LEU A 26 7.62 -0.42 -5.70
CA LEU A 26 8.78 0.22 -6.34
C LEU A 26 9.98 0.15 -5.38
N ASP A 27 11.18 0.42 -5.89
CA ASP A 27 12.42 0.43 -5.10
C ASP A 27 12.20 1.11 -3.74
N SER A 28 12.50 0.41 -2.65
CA SER A 28 12.44 0.92 -1.27
C SER A 28 13.81 1.08 -0.62
N GLY A 29 14.88 1.02 -1.40
CA GLY A 29 16.27 1.11 -0.97
C GLY A 29 16.92 -0.23 -0.68
N ILE A 30 16.31 -1.36 -1.07
CA ILE A 30 16.89 -2.71 -1.01
C ILE A 30 16.93 -3.24 -2.44
N SER A 31 18.14 -3.39 -2.99
CA SER A 31 18.32 -3.81 -4.39
C SER A 31 17.76 -5.21 -4.62
N GLY A 32 17.00 -5.36 -5.70
CA GLY A 32 16.35 -6.61 -6.09
C GLY A 32 15.10 -6.96 -5.27
N TYR A 33 14.61 -6.04 -4.42
CA TYR A 33 13.47 -6.31 -3.53
C TYR A 33 12.35 -5.28 -3.68
N SER A 34 11.74 -5.29 -4.86
CA SER A 34 10.48 -4.62 -5.14
C SER A 34 9.72 -5.38 -6.23
N ALA A 35 8.40 -5.21 -6.31
CA ALA A 35 7.61 -5.84 -7.36
C ALA A 35 8.14 -5.43 -8.75
N GLU A 36 8.52 -4.16 -8.95
CA GLU A 36 9.12 -3.68 -10.19
C GLU A 36 10.44 -4.39 -10.54
N GLU A 37 11.34 -4.60 -9.58
CA GLU A 37 12.62 -5.27 -9.82
C GLU A 37 12.47 -6.79 -10.05
N ILE A 38 11.44 -7.42 -9.48
CA ILE A 38 11.26 -8.88 -9.53
C ILE A 38 10.44 -9.33 -10.76
N VAL A 39 9.52 -8.50 -11.26
CA VAL A 39 8.81 -8.83 -12.50
C VAL A 39 9.74 -8.78 -13.71
N SER A 40 9.39 -9.56 -14.73
CA SER A 40 10.07 -9.52 -16.01
C SER A 40 10.05 -8.14 -16.63
N ASP A 41 11.05 -7.82 -17.45
CA ASP A 41 11.16 -6.54 -18.15
C ASP A 41 9.89 -6.23 -18.96
N ASP A 42 9.28 -7.24 -19.58
CA ASP A 42 8.04 -7.11 -20.36
C ASP A 42 6.81 -6.75 -19.49
N CYS A 43 6.91 -6.90 -18.17
CA CYS A 43 5.86 -6.55 -17.21
C CYS A 43 6.07 -5.18 -16.55
N ARG A 44 7.22 -4.53 -16.79
CA ARG A 44 7.52 -3.17 -16.32
C ARG A 44 6.88 -2.13 -17.23
N TYR A 45 7.29 -0.87 -17.10
CA TYR A 45 6.89 0.18 -18.05
C TYR A 45 7.63 -0.03 -19.38
N VAL A 46 6.89 -0.39 -20.42
CA VAL A 46 7.40 -0.68 -21.77
C VAL A 46 6.89 0.38 -22.73
N VAL A 47 7.77 0.90 -23.58
CA VAL A 47 7.40 1.78 -24.71
C VAL A 47 7.60 1.01 -26.00
N PHE A 48 6.55 0.93 -26.81
CA PHE A 48 6.56 0.23 -28.09
C PHE A 48 7.16 1.10 -29.21
N PRO A 49 7.69 0.49 -30.29
CA PRO A 49 8.29 1.23 -31.41
C PRO A 49 7.36 2.23 -32.12
N ASP A 50 6.05 2.04 -32.03
CA ASP A 50 5.03 2.91 -32.60
C ASP A 50 4.65 4.10 -31.70
N GLY A 51 5.29 4.23 -30.54
CA GLY A 51 5.01 5.27 -29.54
C GLY A 51 3.89 4.90 -28.56
N GLY A 52 3.28 3.71 -28.70
CA GLY A 52 2.43 3.14 -27.66
C GLY A 52 3.24 2.78 -26.41
N TRP A 53 2.54 2.52 -25.30
CA TRP A 53 3.20 2.06 -24.08
C TRP A 53 2.31 1.09 -23.31
N ASP A 54 2.95 0.28 -22.50
CA ASP A 54 2.30 -0.64 -21.59
C ASP A 54 2.95 -0.61 -20.19
N TRP A 55 2.19 -0.90 -19.14
CA TRP A 55 2.72 -1.16 -17.81
C TRP A 55 1.89 -2.25 -17.11
N PRO A 56 2.12 -3.53 -17.44
CA PRO A 56 1.35 -4.65 -16.89
C PRO A 56 1.33 -4.67 -15.36
N LEU A 57 2.48 -4.51 -14.68
CA LEU A 57 2.55 -4.46 -13.22
C LEU A 57 1.62 -3.40 -12.61
N TRP A 58 1.50 -2.23 -13.26
CA TRP A 58 0.64 -1.16 -12.76
C TRP A 58 -0.84 -1.52 -12.83
N ARG A 59 -1.26 -2.28 -13.84
CA ARG A 59 -2.63 -2.77 -13.97
C ARG A 59 -2.96 -3.87 -12.98
N TRP A 60 -1.98 -4.71 -12.61
CA TRP A 60 -2.20 -5.81 -11.68
C TRP A 60 -2.59 -5.34 -10.27
N LYS A 61 -2.26 -4.10 -9.89
CA LYS A 61 -2.57 -3.58 -8.56
C LYS A 61 -4.05 -3.66 -8.19
N GLY A 62 -4.97 -3.32 -9.10
CA GLY A 62 -6.41 -3.37 -8.84
C GLY A 62 -6.84 -4.79 -8.44
N PRO A 63 -6.73 -5.77 -9.36
CA PRO A 63 -7.05 -7.16 -9.06
C PRO A 63 -6.29 -7.74 -7.87
N ILE A 64 -5.00 -7.41 -7.66
CA ILE A 64 -4.25 -7.89 -6.49
C ILE A 64 -4.87 -7.39 -5.19
N VAL A 65 -5.32 -6.13 -5.15
CA VAL A 65 -5.88 -5.52 -3.93
C VAL A 65 -7.32 -6.00 -3.69
N THR A 66 -8.11 -6.23 -4.73
CA THR A 66 -9.51 -6.62 -4.60
C THR A 66 -9.72 -8.13 -4.47
N GLU A 67 -8.91 -8.94 -5.16
CA GLU A 67 -9.04 -10.41 -5.20
C GLU A 67 -7.98 -11.10 -4.34
N GLY A 68 -6.89 -10.40 -4.00
CA GLY A 68 -5.82 -10.95 -3.18
C GLY A 68 -6.07 -10.82 -1.69
N ASP A 69 -5.56 -11.79 -0.93
CA ASP A 69 -5.53 -11.72 0.53
C ASP A 69 -4.35 -10.85 1.00
N VAL A 70 -4.40 -9.56 0.63
CA VAL A 70 -3.34 -8.56 0.86
C VAL A 70 -3.91 -7.24 1.36
N VAL A 71 -3.05 -6.43 1.96
CA VAL A 71 -3.31 -5.03 2.33
C VAL A 71 -2.39 -4.13 1.53
N TYR A 72 -2.94 -3.07 0.94
CA TYR A 72 -2.18 -2.14 0.12
C TYR A 72 -2.24 -0.70 0.64
N GLY A 73 -1.09 -0.04 0.62
CA GLY A 73 -0.94 1.33 1.06
C GLY A 73 0.51 1.78 1.05
N LYS A 74 0.74 3.05 1.39
CA LYS A 74 2.09 3.63 1.50
C LYS A 74 2.74 3.28 2.84
N PHE A 75 3.17 2.02 2.97
CA PHE A 75 3.69 1.47 4.22
C PHE A 75 5.22 1.41 4.31
N PHE A 76 5.94 1.54 3.20
CA PHE A 76 7.39 1.30 3.13
C PHE A 76 8.16 2.62 3.00
N ASP A 77 8.39 3.33 4.11
CA ASP A 77 8.96 4.70 4.11
C ASP A 77 8.22 5.62 3.11
N LYS A 78 6.89 5.68 3.24
CA LYS A 78 5.95 6.44 2.38
C LYS A 78 5.79 5.88 0.96
N LYS A 79 6.45 4.77 0.62
CA LYS A 79 6.29 4.08 -0.66
C LYS A 79 5.19 3.03 -0.58
N ALA A 80 4.49 2.87 -1.70
CA ALA A 80 3.39 1.92 -1.80
C ALA A 80 3.89 0.48 -1.89
N GLY A 81 3.08 -0.45 -1.41
CA GLY A 81 3.28 -1.87 -1.65
C GLY A 81 2.25 -2.72 -0.93
N PHE A 82 2.55 -4.01 -0.88
CA PHE A 82 1.64 -5.07 -0.46
C PHE A 82 2.12 -5.69 0.86
N ILE A 83 1.18 -5.96 1.75
CA ILE A 83 1.39 -6.72 2.97
C ILE A 83 0.41 -7.90 2.93
N SER A 84 0.89 -9.13 2.98
CA SER A 84 0.00 -10.29 3.09
C SER A 84 -0.88 -10.21 4.35
N ARG A 85 -2.08 -10.75 4.27
CA ARG A 85 -3.03 -10.73 5.40
C ARG A 85 -2.58 -11.58 6.59
N GLU A 86 -1.73 -12.57 6.37
CA GLU A 86 -1.06 -13.32 7.45
C GLU A 86 -0.22 -12.40 8.36
N TRP A 87 0.50 -11.46 7.75
CA TRP A 87 1.46 -10.58 8.44
C TRP A 87 0.85 -9.25 8.89
N TRP A 88 -0.33 -8.91 8.38
CA TRP A 88 -1.02 -7.65 8.68
C TRP A 88 -1.26 -7.40 10.19
N PRO A 89 -1.74 -8.37 11.01
CA PRO A 89 -2.04 -8.09 12.42
C PRO A 89 -0.83 -7.63 13.23
N ASP A 90 0.35 -8.24 13.04
CA ASP A 90 1.59 -7.83 13.72
C ASP A 90 2.08 -6.47 13.22
N PHE A 91 1.99 -6.22 11.90
CA PHE A 91 2.36 -4.94 11.32
C PHE A 91 1.47 -3.81 11.83
N TYR A 92 0.15 -4.00 11.78
CA TYR A 92 -0.85 -3.07 12.30
C TYR A 92 -0.61 -2.79 13.79
N ASN A 93 -0.44 -3.83 14.61
CA ASN A 93 -0.23 -3.69 16.05
C ASN A 93 1.00 -2.86 16.39
N TYR A 94 2.14 -3.15 15.75
CA TYR A 94 3.35 -2.36 15.93
C TYR A 94 3.17 -0.92 15.44
N ARG A 95 2.65 -0.73 14.22
CA ARG A 95 2.47 0.60 13.62
C ARG A 95 1.56 1.48 14.46
N ARG A 96 0.42 0.96 14.92
CA ARG A 96 -0.51 1.72 15.75
C ARG A 96 0.07 2.10 17.12
N SER A 97 1.03 1.32 17.65
CA SER A 97 1.74 1.70 18.89
C SER A 97 2.76 2.82 18.68
N GLN A 98 3.33 2.95 17.48
CA GLN A 98 4.28 4.01 17.12
C GLN A 98 3.60 5.29 16.58
N HIS A 99 2.35 5.17 16.12
CA HIS A 99 1.58 6.26 15.54
C HIS A 99 0.36 6.57 16.41
N PRO A 100 0.43 7.56 17.33
CA PRO A 100 -0.68 7.91 18.21
C PRO A 100 -1.90 8.37 17.40
N GLN A 101 -3.07 8.33 18.02
CA GLN A 101 -4.30 8.84 17.41
C GLN A 101 -4.12 10.28 16.94
N PRO A 102 -4.63 10.65 15.75
CA PRO A 102 -4.67 12.04 15.34
C PRO A 102 -5.28 12.92 16.43
N GLU A 103 -4.70 14.10 16.62
CA GLU A 103 -5.19 15.07 17.60
C GLU A 103 -6.62 15.52 17.25
N GLU A 104 -7.42 15.78 18.29
CA GLU A 104 -8.77 16.32 18.12
C GLU A 104 -8.73 17.67 17.39
N GLY A 105 -9.56 17.82 16.35
CA GLY A 105 -9.59 18.98 15.46
C GLY A 105 -8.51 18.99 14.38
N SER A 106 -7.65 17.96 14.30
CA SER A 106 -6.65 17.86 13.23
C SER A 106 -7.26 17.50 11.87
N ILE A 107 -6.51 17.78 10.80
CA ILE A 107 -6.93 17.40 9.43
C ILE A 107 -6.94 15.88 9.30
N GLU A 108 -5.97 15.20 9.88
CA GLU A 108 -5.91 13.75 9.94
C GLU A 108 -7.16 13.15 10.60
N GLU A 109 -7.61 13.69 11.74
CA GLU A 109 -8.86 13.26 12.38
C GLU A 109 -10.06 13.52 11.49
N ALA A 110 -10.19 14.71 10.91
CA ALA A 110 -11.31 15.04 10.02
C ALA A 110 -11.41 14.09 8.81
N ILE A 111 -10.28 13.66 8.26
CA ILE A 111 -10.24 12.65 7.19
C ILE A 111 -10.80 11.31 7.68
N LEU A 112 -10.39 10.85 8.86
CA LEU A 112 -10.86 9.59 9.43
C LEU A 112 -12.36 9.64 9.76
N LEU A 113 -12.84 10.73 10.34
CA LEU A 113 -14.27 10.93 10.61
C LEU A 113 -15.07 10.93 9.31
N THR A 114 -14.57 11.59 8.26
CA THR A 114 -15.23 11.59 6.94
C THR A 114 -15.38 10.17 6.39
N LEU A 115 -14.31 9.35 6.46
CA LEU A 115 -14.38 7.94 6.03
C LEU A 115 -15.27 7.08 6.94
N GLN A 116 -15.32 7.37 8.24
CA GLN A 116 -16.21 6.67 9.17
C GLN A 116 -17.68 6.96 8.89
N GLU A 117 -18.02 8.19 8.51
CA GLU A 117 -19.40 8.61 8.21
C GLU A 117 -19.85 8.22 6.79
N GLN A 118 -18.96 8.34 5.81
CA GLN A 118 -19.31 8.16 4.38
C GLN A 118 -18.90 6.78 3.82
N GLY A 119 -18.10 6.02 4.56
CA GLY A 119 -17.51 4.78 4.08
C GLY A 119 -16.29 5.01 3.19
N CYS A 120 -16.11 4.16 2.17
CA CYS A 120 -14.97 4.27 1.27
C CYS A 120 -15.14 5.44 0.27
N MET A 121 -14.05 6.14 -0.02
CA MET A 121 -14.06 7.29 -0.92
C MET A 121 -12.81 7.33 -1.78
N ILE A 122 -12.97 7.68 -3.06
CA ILE A 122 -11.81 7.95 -3.91
C ILE A 122 -11.08 9.19 -3.41
N THR A 123 -9.74 9.17 -3.47
CA THR A 123 -8.85 10.27 -3.04
C THR A 123 -9.32 11.67 -3.47
N ARG A 124 -9.85 11.81 -4.69
CA ARG A 124 -10.35 13.09 -5.23
C ARG A 124 -11.56 13.61 -4.46
N GLU A 125 -12.51 12.74 -4.15
CA GLU A 125 -13.77 13.08 -3.46
C GLU A 125 -13.53 13.29 -1.97
N LEU A 126 -12.74 12.41 -1.35
CA LEU A 126 -12.34 12.57 0.05
C LEU A 126 -11.64 13.92 0.28
N ARG A 127 -10.73 14.30 -0.63
CA ARG A 127 -10.10 15.62 -0.62
C ARG A 127 -11.13 16.76 -0.68
N ALA A 128 -12.12 16.65 -1.55
CA ALA A 128 -13.16 17.67 -1.68
C ALA A 128 -14.05 17.75 -0.43
N ALA A 129 -14.43 16.60 0.14
CA ALA A 129 -15.21 16.49 1.36
C ALA A 129 -14.49 17.11 2.56
N CYS A 130 -13.16 16.96 2.65
CA CYS A 130 -12.35 17.61 3.68
C CYS A 130 -12.02 19.09 3.39
N GLY A 131 -12.63 19.72 2.38
CA GLY A 131 -12.47 21.15 2.08
C GLY A 131 -11.20 21.53 1.29
N PHE A 132 -10.45 20.56 0.76
CA PHE A 132 -9.20 20.80 0.01
C PHE A 132 -9.44 21.05 -1.49
N THR A 133 -10.29 22.01 -1.83
CA THR A 133 -10.76 22.27 -3.22
C THR A 133 -9.89 23.28 -4.00
N GLY A 134 -9.07 24.08 -3.32
CA GLY A 134 -8.25 25.14 -3.93
C GLY A 134 -7.05 24.67 -4.76
N PRO A 135 -6.34 25.62 -5.42
CA PRO A 135 -5.13 25.31 -6.18
C PRO A 135 -4.03 24.75 -5.27
N LYS A 136 -3.22 23.82 -5.79
CA LYS A 136 -2.12 23.15 -5.08
C LYS A 136 -2.54 22.35 -3.83
N MET A 137 -3.82 22.08 -3.64
CA MET A 137 -4.30 21.31 -2.48
C MET A 137 -4.09 19.79 -2.59
N ARG A 138 -3.90 19.27 -3.80
CA ARG A 138 -3.69 17.83 -4.02
C ARG A 138 -2.47 17.29 -3.28
N SER A 139 -1.28 17.87 -3.49
CA SER A 139 -0.05 17.38 -2.84
C SER A 139 -0.09 17.54 -1.32
N LYS A 140 -0.71 18.63 -0.84
CA LYS A 140 -0.95 18.85 0.59
C LYS A 140 -1.82 17.73 1.16
N PHE A 141 -2.94 17.42 0.52
CA PHE A 141 -3.84 16.34 0.92
C PHE A 141 -3.18 14.95 0.87
N ASP A 142 -2.46 14.65 -0.21
CA ASP A 142 -1.74 13.38 -0.37
C ASP A 142 -0.72 13.16 0.76
N SER A 143 -0.16 14.23 1.35
CA SER A 143 0.73 14.14 2.49
C SER A 143 0.02 13.66 3.77
N PHE A 144 -1.24 14.10 3.99
CA PHE A 144 -2.08 13.65 5.11
C PHE A 144 -2.44 12.17 4.93
N ILE A 145 -2.90 11.79 3.74
CA ILE A 145 -3.18 10.38 3.41
C ILE A 145 -1.95 9.50 3.61
N THR A 146 -0.78 9.96 3.16
CA THR A 146 0.47 9.20 3.32
C THR A 146 0.82 9.00 4.80
N ARG A 147 0.63 10.01 5.66
CA ARG A 147 0.84 9.85 7.11
C ARG A 147 -0.15 8.88 7.74
N LEU A 148 -1.42 8.95 7.34
CA LEU A 148 -2.46 8.03 7.82
C LEU A 148 -2.21 6.59 7.36
N GLN A 149 -1.75 6.37 6.12
CA GLN A 149 -1.34 5.05 5.63
C GLN A 149 -0.11 4.51 6.38
N MET A 150 0.92 5.34 6.60
CA MET A 150 2.08 4.95 7.42
C MET A 150 1.68 4.52 8.84
N GLY A 151 0.67 5.17 9.41
CA GLY A 151 0.09 4.82 10.72
C GLY A 151 -0.95 3.68 10.69
N CYS A 152 -1.18 3.05 9.52
CA CYS A 152 -2.21 2.02 9.33
C CYS A 152 -3.65 2.45 9.68
N TYR A 153 -3.96 3.74 9.58
CA TYR A 153 -5.32 4.25 9.78
C TYR A 153 -6.19 4.17 8.53
N ILE A 154 -5.55 4.24 7.37
CA ILE A 154 -6.19 4.18 6.05
C ILE A 154 -5.47 3.13 5.22
N VAL A 155 -6.24 2.39 4.44
CA VAL A 155 -5.76 1.45 3.42
C VAL A 155 -6.37 1.79 2.07
N THR A 156 -5.82 1.23 1.00
CA THR A 156 -6.44 1.31 -0.33
C THR A 156 -7.26 0.05 -0.54
N GLU A 157 -8.54 0.21 -0.83
CA GLU A 157 -9.49 -0.87 -1.11
C GLU A 157 -9.50 -1.26 -2.59
N ASP A 158 -9.37 -0.28 -3.48
CA ASP A 158 -9.40 -0.47 -4.93
C ASP A 158 -8.79 0.74 -5.66
N PHE A 159 -8.72 0.68 -6.99
CA PHE A 159 -8.40 1.78 -7.88
C PHE A 159 -9.54 2.02 -8.87
N VAL A 160 -10.21 3.16 -8.75
CA VAL A 160 -11.29 3.56 -9.65
C VAL A 160 -10.72 4.31 -10.85
N TYR A 161 -10.95 3.80 -12.05
CA TYR A 161 -10.49 4.41 -13.29
C TYR A 161 -11.57 5.31 -13.89
N PRO A 162 -11.26 6.59 -14.18
CA PRO A 162 -12.25 7.46 -14.78
C PRO A 162 -12.49 7.08 -16.23
N THR A 163 -13.76 7.14 -16.65
CA THR A 163 -14.18 6.86 -18.01
C THR A 163 -14.58 8.13 -18.74
N ASP A 164 -14.26 8.19 -20.03
CA ASP A 164 -14.76 9.25 -20.91
C ASP A 164 -16.27 9.08 -21.22
N LYS A 165 -16.83 9.97 -22.04
CA LYS A 165 -18.24 9.92 -22.46
C LYS A 165 -18.62 8.66 -23.26
N HIS A 166 -17.65 7.88 -23.69
CA HIS A 166 -17.82 6.62 -24.43
C HIS A 166 -17.56 5.39 -23.55
N GLY A 167 -17.33 5.58 -22.24
CA GLY A 167 -17.04 4.49 -21.30
C GLY A 167 -15.60 3.99 -21.36
N LYS A 168 -14.69 4.68 -22.07
CA LYS A 168 -13.28 4.29 -22.15
C LYS A 168 -12.50 4.87 -20.98
N GLU A 169 -11.80 4.00 -20.25
CA GLU A 169 -10.91 4.42 -19.16
C GLU A 169 -9.80 5.36 -19.67
N TYR A 170 -9.43 6.33 -18.85
CA TYR A 170 -8.33 7.24 -19.13
C TYR A 170 -7.56 7.60 -17.86
N GLY A 171 -6.33 8.09 -18.05
CA GLY A 171 -5.48 8.54 -16.95
C GLY A 171 -5.09 7.43 -15.98
N TRP A 172 -4.81 7.80 -14.74
CA TRP A 172 -4.39 6.89 -13.69
C TRP A 172 -5.55 6.59 -12.74
N GLY A 173 -5.65 5.33 -12.31
CA GLY A 173 -6.63 4.90 -11.31
C GLY A 173 -6.53 5.72 -10.02
N TRP A 174 -7.68 6.15 -9.52
CA TRP A 174 -7.82 6.87 -8.26
C TRP A 174 -7.95 5.88 -7.12
N SER A 175 -7.06 5.94 -6.13
CA SER A 175 -7.18 5.09 -4.95
C SER A 175 -8.52 5.32 -4.24
N LEU A 176 -9.28 4.24 -4.08
CA LEU A 176 -10.43 4.14 -3.20
C LEU A 176 -9.90 3.84 -1.79
N LEU A 177 -10.17 4.74 -0.85
CA LEU A 177 -9.61 4.72 0.49
C LEU A 177 -10.68 4.37 1.50
N THR A 178 -10.28 3.62 2.53
CA THR A 178 -11.14 3.19 3.64
C THR A 178 -10.30 2.91 4.88
N THR A 179 -10.93 2.66 6.02
CA THR A 179 -10.24 2.19 7.23
C THR A 179 -10.06 0.67 7.19
N PRO A 180 -8.96 0.12 7.73
CA PRO A 180 -8.76 -1.33 7.73
C PRO A 180 -9.83 -2.08 8.54
N GLU A 181 -10.40 -1.46 9.58
CA GLU A 181 -11.47 -2.05 10.39
C GLU A 181 -12.78 -2.18 9.62
N LEU A 182 -13.07 -1.23 8.71
CA LEU A 182 -14.25 -1.30 7.85
C LEU A 182 -14.07 -2.35 6.75
N LEU A 183 -12.89 -2.38 6.12
CA LEU A 183 -12.62 -3.28 4.98
C LEU A 183 -12.41 -4.73 5.40
N TYR A 184 -11.60 -4.96 6.44
CA TYR A 184 -11.15 -6.30 6.83
C TYR A 184 -11.78 -6.82 8.11
N GLY A 185 -12.59 -6.00 8.78
CA GLY A 185 -13.18 -6.30 10.08
C GLY A 185 -12.21 -6.07 11.25
N ARG A 186 -12.77 -5.80 12.44
CA ARG A 186 -12.00 -5.48 13.64
C ARG A 186 -11.09 -6.62 14.11
N GLU A 187 -11.50 -7.87 13.90
CA GLU A 187 -10.72 -9.05 14.28
C GLU A 187 -9.38 -9.10 13.55
N ALA A 188 -9.35 -8.68 12.29
CA ALA A 188 -8.12 -8.64 11.51
C ALA A 188 -7.16 -7.51 11.90
N CYS A 189 -7.62 -6.59 12.75
CA CYS A 189 -6.83 -5.52 13.35
C CYS A 189 -6.45 -5.83 14.81
N GLN A 190 -6.68 -7.06 15.27
CA GLN A 190 -6.28 -7.52 16.60
C GLN A 190 -5.05 -8.43 16.51
N CYS A 191 -4.09 -8.23 17.42
CA CYS A 191 -2.94 -9.11 17.57
C CYS A 191 -2.83 -9.52 19.05
N PRO A 192 -2.69 -10.82 19.37
CA PRO A 192 -2.51 -11.27 20.75
C PRO A 192 -1.13 -10.94 21.31
N ARG A 193 -0.16 -10.58 20.45
CA ARG A 193 1.20 -10.21 20.84
C ARG A 193 1.26 -8.76 21.29
N THR A 194 2.22 -8.43 22.14
CA THR A 194 2.54 -7.02 22.40
C THR A 194 3.12 -6.36 21.13
N PRO A 195 3.13 -5.02 21.04
CA PRO A 195 3.78 -4.33 19.94
C PRO A 195 5.27 -4.68 19.80
N GLU A 196 5.99 -4.90 20.90
CA GLU A 196 7.42 -5.26 20.91
C GLU A 196 7.64 -6.70 20.40
N GLU A 197 6.75 -7.63 20.76
CA GLU A 197 6.76 -9.00 20.24
C GLU A 197 6.45 -9.03 18.74
N SER A 198 5.48 -8.22 18.31
CA SER A 198 5.14 -8.04 16.89
C SER A 198 6.34 -7.48 16.14
N PHE A 199 6.97 -6.43 16.66
CA PHE A 199 8.19 -5.85 16.10
C PHE A 199 9.31 -6.88 15.96
N ARG A 200 9.58 -7.66 17.01
CA ARG A 200 10.60 -8.72 16.97
C ARG A 200 10.28 -9.75 15.90
N ARG A 201 9.03 -10.19 15.79
CA ARG A 201 8.57 -11.13 14.75
C ARG A 201 8.84 -10.57 13.35
N LEU A 202 8.48 -9.31 13.10
CA LEU A 202 8.68 -8.62 11.83
C LEU A 202 10.17 -8.52 11.46
N VAL A 203 11.01 -8.08 12.41
CA VAL A 203 12.46 -7.97 12.21
C VAL A 203 13.07 -9.34 11.92
N THR A 204 12.72 -10.38 12.71
CA THR A 204 13.25 -11.74 12.50
C THR A 204 12.89 -12.28 11.13
N HIS A 205 11.64 -12.10 10.69
CA HIS A 205 11.18 -12.53 9.38
C HIS A 205 11.92 -11.82 8.24
N LEU A 206 11.91 -10.50 8.24
CA LEU A 206 12.52 -9.71 7.17
C LEU A 206 14.05 -9.87 7.14
N THR A 207 14.71 -10.05 8.28
CA THR A 207 16.16 -10.32 8.31
C THR A 207 16.48 -11.71 7.75
N ALA A 208 15.66 -12.72 8.05
CA ALA A 208 15.84 -14.06 7.47
C ALA A 208 15.58 -14.06 5.96
N LEU A 209 14.59 -13.29 5.52
CA LEU A 209 14.25 -13.12 4.11
C LEU A 209 15.29 -12.28 3.34
N LEU A 210 15.91 -11.30 3.99
CA LEU A 210 16.81 -10.36 3.31
C LEU A 210 18.17 -10.33 4.02
N PRO A 211 18.97 -11.41 3.94
CA PRO A 211 20.21 -11.56 4.69
C PRO A 211 21.28 -10.51 4.31
N GLU A 212 21.20 -9.96 3.09
CA GLU A 212 22.12 -8.92 2.60
C GLU A 212 21.66 -7.49 2.93
N ALA A 213 20.44 -7.32 3.45
CA ALA A 213 19.93 -6.01 3.82
C ALA A 213 20.50 -5.57 5.17
N THR A 214 20.91 -4.31 5.25
CA THR A 214 21.33 -3.68 6.51
C THR A 214 20.14 -3.55 7.47
N GLU A 215 20.42 -3.49 8.77
CA GLU A 215 19.40 -3.23 9.79
C GLU A 215 18.56 -1.98 9.45
N LYS A 216 19.20 -0.90 8.99
CA LYS A 216 18.50 0.33 8.59
C LYS A 216 17.50 0.09 7.45
N GLN A 217 17.85 -0.75 6.48
CA GLN A 217 16.96 -1.12 5.38
C GLN A 217 15.78 -1.96 5.88
N ILE A 218 16.02 -2.96 6.73
CA ILE A 218 14.96 -3.76 7.37
C ILE A 218 14.00 -2.86 8.16
N LEU A 219 14.54 -1.95 8.97
CA LEU A 219 13.73 -1.04 9.77
C LEU A 219 12.88 -0.09 8.92
N LYS A 220 13.34 0.32 7.72
CA LYS A 220 12.55 1.13 6.78
C LYS A 220 11.32 0.41 6.21
N LEU A 221 11.35 -0.92 6.17
CA LEU A 221 10.18 -1.71 5.75
C LEU A 221 9.13 -1.80 6.87
N ILE A 222 9.54 -1.61 8.12
CA ILE A 222 8.70 -1.77 9.31
C ILE A 222 8.20 -0.43 9.88
N ARG A 223 9.05 0.62 9.84
CA ARG A 223 8.83 1.94 10.48
C ARG A 223 8.45 3.05 9.51
#